data_AF-A0A7Y3GUZ0-F1
#
_entry.id   AF-A0A7Y3GUZ0-F1
#
_cell.length_a   1.000
_cell.length_b   1.000
_cell.length_c   1.000
_cell.angle_alpha   90.00
_cell.angle_beta   90.00
_cell.angle_gamma   90.00
#
_symmetry.space_group_name_H-M   'P 1'
#
loop_
_entity.id
_entity.type
_entity.pdbx_description
1 polymer ?
#
loop_
_entity_poly.entity_id
_entity_poly.type
_entity_poly.pdbx_seq_one_letter_code
_entity_poly.pdbx_strand_id
1 'polypeptide(L)'
;MPDHNHAPAWLFAFVDLAFLLIIAMTQVGVDDASPDFGEISVPKIRTESADALPARFHNRWQLRVYPPVADGTGPFELSRNDDADVGPKPSDRLELAGLERRLASLKGGGEGRPLLAPHEDSLSQDLLAAANAIENQWPRRRRVAVIPLAAEVANR
;
A
#
# COMPACT_ATOMS: atom_id res chain seq x y z
N MET A 1 53.26 8.19 25.48
CA MET A 1 52.39 7.61 24.43
C MET A 1 51.34 8.67 24.11
N PRO A 2 51.14 9.07 22.85
CA PRO A 2 50.16 10.10 22.52
C PRO A 2 48.78 9.47 22.29
N ASP A 3 47.77 9.92 23.05
CA ASP A 3 46.37 9.58 22.81
C ASP A 3 45.92 10.19 21.48
N HIS A 4 45.57 9.33 20.52
CA HIS A 4 45.03 9.73 19.24
C HIS A 4 43.56 10.07 19.48
N ASN A 5 43.26 11.37 19.50
CA ASN A 5 41.93 11.92 19.67
C ASN A 5 41.08 11.61 18.42
N HIS A 6 40.59 10.37 18.32
CA HIS A 6 39.67 9.97 17.26
C HIS A 6 38.32 10.65 17.54
N ALA A 7 37.95 11.61 16.69
CA ALA A 7 36.60 12.15 16.71
C ALA A 7 35.59 11.00 16.56
N PRO A 8 34.56 10.91 17.41
CA PRO A 8 33.59 9.81 17.35
C PRO A 8 32.91 9.76 15.99
N ALA A 9 32.79 8.59 15.37
CA ALA A 9 32.13 8.42 14.06
C ALA A 9 30.70 8.99 14.01
N TRP A 10 30.03 9.07 15.17
CA TRP A 10 28.74 9.74 15.33
C TRP A 10 28.77 11.23 14.95
N LEU A 11 29.85 11.96 15.27
CA LEU A 11 29.95 13.38 14.97
C LEU A 11 29.90 13.64 13.46
N PHE A 12 30.51 12.75 12.67
CA PHE A 12 30.47 12.84 11.21
C PHE A 12 29.05 12.63 10.67
N ALA A 13 28.35 11.59 11.14
CA ALA A 13 26.97 11.31 10.74
C ALA A 13 26.00 12.43 11.17
N PHE A 14 26.21 13.03 12.34
CA PHE A 14 25.41 14.16 12.81
C PHE A 14 25.59 15.41 11.94
N VAL A 15 26.84 15.73 11.61
CA VAL A 15 27.16 16.88 10.76
C VAL A 15 26.57 16.69 9.36
N ASP A 16 26.67 15.49 8.78
CA ASP A 16 26.09 15.17 7.48
C ASP A 16 24.56 15.36 7.48
N LEU A 17 23.87 14.82 8.48
CA LEU A 17 22.42 14.98 8.62
C LEU A 17 22.01 16.46 8.82
N ALA A 18 22.77 17.22 9.61
CA ALA A 18 22.53 18.65 9.79
C ALA A 18 22.70 19.43 8.48
N PHE A 19 23.72 19.12 7.68
CA PHE A 19 23.93 19.73 6.37
C PHE A 19 22.81 19.37 5.39
N LEU A 20 22.39 18.10 5.34
CA LEU A 20 21.27 17.68 4.49
C LEU A 20 19.97 18.42 4.86
N LEU A 21 19.70 18.60 6.16
CA LEU A 21 18.54 19.37 6.62
C LEU A 21 18.62 20.85 6.26
N ILE A 22 19.81 21.47 6.39
CA ILE A 22 20.01 22.86 5.98
C ILE A 22 19.78 23.02 4.47
N ILE A 23 20.37 22.14 3.65
CA ILE A 23 20.20 22.16 2.18
C ILE A 23 18.73 21.95 1.79
N ALA A 24 18.03 21.02 2.43
CA ALA A 24 16.60 20.82 2.19
C ALA A 24 15.78 22.06 2.52
N MET A 25 16.06 22.72 3.65
CA MET A 25 15.35 23.94 4.05
C MET A 25 15.68 25.15 3.17
N THR A 26 16.90 25.25 2.63
CA THR A 26 17.24 26.34 1.70
C THR A 26 16.67 26.13 0.30
N GLN A 27 16.46 24.89 -0.15
CA GLN A 27 15.77 24.60 -1.41
C GLN A 27 14.29 24.98 -1.38
N VAL A 28 13.65 24.95 -0.20
CA VAL A 28 12.24 25.32 -0.02
C VAL A 28 11.98 26.82 -0.22
N GLY A 29 13.02 27.66 -0.31
CA GLY A 29 12.90 29.12 -0.43
C GLY A 29 13.32 29.73 -1.78
N VAL A 30 13.77 28.95 -2.76
CA VAL A 30 14.23 29.44 -4.08
C VAL A 30 13.45 28.80 -5.22
N ASP A 31 12.13 28.74 -5.05
CA ASP A 31 11.20 28.68 -6.18
C ASP A 31 10.29 29.90 -6.06
N ASP A 32 10.74 31.02 -6.62
CA ASP A 32 9.93 32.22 -6.88
C ASP A 32 9.02 32.00 -8.10
N ALA A 33 8.55 30.76 -8.27
CA ALA A 33 7.35 30.47 -9.01
C ALA A 33 6.25 30.40 -7.95
N SER A 34 5.76 31.57 -7.54
CA SER A 34 4.41 31.65 -6.97
C SER A 34 3.50 30.83 -7.90
N PRO A 35 2.99 29.66 -7.50
CA PRO A 35 2.02 28.97 -8.34
C PRO A 35 0.87 29.95 -8.49
N ASP A 36 0.51 30.30 -9.72
CA ASP A 36 -0.68 31.10 -9.97
C ASP A 36 -1.88 30.28 -9.50
N PHE A 37 -2.25 30.48 -8.24
CA PHE A 37 -3.41 29.91 -7.58
C PHE A 37 -4.71 30.60 -8.05
N GLY A 38 -4.63 31.47 -9.07
CA GLY A 38 -5.74 32.23 -9.63
C GLY A 38 -6.87 31.38 -10.22
N GLU A 39 -6.68 30.08 -10.41
CA GLU A 39 -7.76 29.20 -10.83
C GLU A 39 -7.59 27.76 -10.33
N ILE A 40 -7.27 27.56 -9.05
CA ILE A 40 -7.61 26.26 -8.43
C ILE A 40 -9.13 26.25 -8.22
N SER A 41 -9.84 25.85 -9.26
CA SER A 41 -11.17 25.26 -9.15
C SER A 41 -11.03 23.99 -8.30
N VAL A 42 -11.09 24.14 -6.97
CA VAL A 42 -11.28 23.03 -6.05
C VAL A 42 -12.61 22.38 -6.46
N PRO A 43 -12.61 21.14 -7.00
CA PRO A 43 -13.86 20.46 -7.24
C PRO A 43 -14.55 20.35 -5.89
N LYS A 44 -15.65 21.08 -5.71
CA LYS A 44 -16.49 20.96 -4.52
C LYS A 44 -17.01 19.53 -4.53
N ILE A 45 -16.31 18.64 -3.82
CA ILE A 45 -16.84 17.32 -3.48
C ILE A 45 -18.06 17.63 -2.65
N ARG A 46 -19.23 17.54 -3.27
CA ARG A 46 -20.47 17.63 -2.53
C ARG A 46 -20.41 16.51 -1.51
N THR A 47 -20.50 16.89 -0.24
CA THR A 47 -20.69 15.99 0.89
C THR A 47 -22.10 15.41 0.79
N GLU A 48 -22.37 14.68 -0.28
CA GLU A 48 -23.54 13.85 -0.45
C GLU A 48 -23.03 12.44 -0.17
N SER A 49 -23.12 12.06 1.10
CA SER A 49 -23.16 10.70 1.64
C SER A 49 -22.16 9.68 1.08
N ALA A 50 -21.51 8.95 1.98
CA ALA A 50 -20.72 7.75 1.68
C ALA A 50 -21.50 6.62 0.95
N ASP A 51 -22.72 6.88 0.48
CA ASP A 51 -23.62 5.93 -0.19
C ASP A 51 -23.43 5.78 -1.69
N ALA A 52 -22.70 6.69 -2.36
CA ALA A 52 -22.56 6.63 -3.82
C ALA A 52 -21.13 6.22 -4.23
N LEU A 53 -20.68 5.03 -3.81
CA LEU A 53 -19.66 4.34 -4.60
C LEU A 53 -20.21 4.20 -6.04
N PRO A 54 -19.46 4.57 -7.09
CA PRO A 54 -19.95 4.51 -8.46
C PRO A 54 -20.51 3.12 -8.80
N ALA A 55 -21.59 3.05 -9.58
CA ALA A 55 -22.31 1.80 -9.82
C ALA A 55 -21.52 0.63 -10.44
N ARG A 56 -20.29 0.92 -10.87
CA ARG A 56 -19.31 -0.07 -11.35
C ARG A 56 -18.57 -0.83 -10.24
N PHE A 57 -18.80 -0.51 -8.97
CA PHE A 57 -18.17 -1.16 -7.81
C PHE A 57 -19.10 -2.11 -7.04
N HIS A 58 -20.38 -2.17 -7.37
CA HIS A 58 -21.36 -2.98 -6.62
C HIS A 58 -21.16 -4.49 -6.83
N ASN A 59 -20.68 -4.90 -8.01
CA ASN A 59 -20.46 -6.32 -8.31
C ASN A 59 -18.98 -6.72 -8.34
N ARG A 60 -18.19 -6.23 -7.36
CA ARG A 60 -16.79 -6.65 -7.20
C ARG A 60 -16.59 -7.38 -5.88
N TRP A 61 -15.78 -8.43 -5.94
CA TRP A 61 -15.32 -9.15 -4.77
C TRP A 61 -14.37 -8.30 -3.94
N GLN A 62 -14.52 -8.37 -2.63
CA GLN A 62 -13.65 -7.75 -1.65
C GLN A 62 -13.05 -8.82 -0.75
N LEU A 63 -11.74 -8.74 -0.55
CA LEU A 63 -11.03 -9.48 0.46
C LEU A 63 -10.87 -8.58 1.68
N ARG A 64 -11.61 -8.87 2.74
CA ARG A 64 -11.53 -8.18 4.03
C ARG A 64 -10.52 -8.88 4.92
N VAL A 65 -9.72 -8.08 5.62
CA VAL A 65 -8.77 -8.56 6.63
C VAL A 65 -9.22 -8.00 7.96
N TYR A 66 -9.44 -8.87 8.94
CA TYR A 66 -9.94 -8.54 10.27
C TYR A 66 -8.83 -8.62 11.32
N PRO A 67 -8.99 -7.93 12.46
CA PRO A 67 -8.12 -8.10 13.61
C PRO A 67 -8.16 -9.54 14.14
N PRO A 68 -7.08 -9.99 14.81
CA PRO A 68 -7.01 -11.32 15.40
C PRO A 68 -8.07 -11.48 16.48
N VAL A 69 -8.81 -12.58 16.44
CA VAL A 69 -9.83 -12.92 17.46
C VAL A 69 -9.40 -14.17 18.21
N ALA A 70 -9.61 -14.18 19.53
CA ALA A 70 -9.21 -15.28 20.41
C ALA A 70 -9.87 -16.63 20.08
N ASP A 71 -10.98 -16.62 19.34
CA ASP A 71 -11.78 -17.81 19.01
C ASP A 71 -11.20 -18.65 17.86
N GLY A 72 -9.97 -18.38 17.43
CA GLY A 72 -9.29 -19.18 16.39
C GLY A 72 -9.96 -19.10 15.02
N THR A 73 -10.76 -18.05 14.79
CA THR A 73 -11.37 -17.80 13.49
C THR A 73 -10.40 -17.00 12.63
N GLY A 74 -10.10 -17.49 11.43
CA GLY A 74 -9.09 -16.89 10.56
C GLY A 74 -9.40 -15.44 10.16
N PRO A 75 -8.37 -14.62 9.85
CA PRO A 75 -8.52 -13.18 9.70
C PRO A 75 -9.14 -12.76 8.36
N PHE A 76 -9.40 -13.68 7.44
CA PHE A 76 -9.77 -13.35 6.06
C PHE A 76 -11.24 -13.59 5.78
N GLU A 77 -11.88 -12.70 5.03
CA GLU A 77 -13.24 -12.90 4.52
C GLU A 77 -13.31 -12.46 3.07
N LEU A 78 -13.97 -13.26 2.22
CA LEU A 78 -14.18 -12.93 0.82
C LEU A 78 -15.68 -12.68 0.59
N SER A 79 -16.07 -11.41 0.50
CA SER A 79 -17.46 -10.99 0.34
C SER A 79 -17.69 -10.23 -0.97
N ARG A 80 -18.90 -10.27 -1.49
CA ARG A 80 -19.34 -9.44 -2.61
C ARG A 80 -19.96 -8.16 -2.03
N ASN A 81 -19.71 -7.01 -2.66
CA ASN A 81 -20.10 -5.72 -2.08
C ASN A 81 -21.62 -5.55 -1.87
N ASP A 82 -22.46 -6.35 -2.56
CA ASP A 82 -23.91 -6.42 -2.32
C ASP A 82 -24.28 -7.03 -0.95
N ASP A 83 -23.36 -7.79 -0.32
CA ASP A 83 -23.53 -8.36 1.03
C ASP A 83 -22.94 -7.46 2.13
N ALA A 84 -22.42 -6.27 1.79
CA ALA A 84 -21.69 -5.40 2.72
C ALA A 84 -22.55 -4.84 3.87
N ASP A 85 -23.88 -4.91 3.77
CA ASP A 85 -24.84 -4.41 4.76
C ASP A 85 -25.24 -5.48 5.80
N VAL A 86 -24.83 -6.73 5.60
CA VAL A 86 -24.99 -7.80 6.58
C VAL A 86 -23.65 -7.98 7.27
N GLY A 87 -23.56 -7.49 8.52
CA GLY A 87 -22.35 -7.60 9.33
C GLY A 87 -21.75 -9.03 9.35
N PRO A 88 -20.44 -9.14 9.66
CA PRO A 88 -19.68 -10.37 9.45
C PRO A 88 -20.31 -11.54 10.18
N LYS A 89 -20.70 -12.59 9.44
CA LYS A 89 -21.03 -13.88 10.05
C LYS A 89 -19.72 -14.57 10.39
N PRO A 90 -19.47 -14.95 11.65
CA PRO A 90 -18.25 -15.63 12.07
C PRO A 90 -17.95 -16.92 11.27
N SER A 91 -18.99 -17.52 10.67
CA SER A 91 -18.90 -18.74 9.86
C SER A 91 -18.24 -18.59 8.48
N ASP A 92 -18.06 -17.36 7.98
CA ASP A 92 -17.48 -17.11 6.64
C ASP A 92 -16.01 -16.67 6.68
N ARG A 93 -15.42 -16.60 7.87
CA ARG A 93 -14.01 -16.29 8.07
C ARG A 93 -13.12 -17.47 7.74
N LEU A 94 -12.01 -17.19 7.07
CA LEU A 94 -11.12 -18.13 6.42
C LEU A 94 -9.70 -17.99 6.99
N GLU A 95 -9.06 -19.13 7.21
CA GLU A 95 -7.60 -19.23 7.34
C GLU A 95 -6.92 -19.04 5.97
N LEU A 96 -5.62 -18.76 5.96
CA LEU A 96 -4.86 -18.49 4.72
C LEU A 96 -5.03 -19.61 3.67
N ALA A 97 -4.92 -20.88 4.07
CA ALA A 97 -5.10 -22.02 3.16
C ALA A 97 -6.56 -22.16 2.65
N GLY A 98 -7.54 -21.64 3.39
CA GLY A 98 -8.93 -21.54 2.95
C GLY A 98 -9.11 -20.42 1.93
N LEU A 99 -8.52 -19.26 2.21
CA LEU A 99 -8.51 -18.09 1.32
C LEU A 99 -7.92 -18.44 -0.05
N GLU A 100 -6.75 -19.08 -0.10
CA GLU A 100 -6.08 -19.42 -1.37
C GLU A 100 -6.94 -20.34 -2.25
N ARG A 101 -7.60 -21.34 -1.64
CA ARG A 101 -8.54 -22.23 -2.34
C ARG A 101 -9.74 -21.46 -2.87
N ARG A 102 -10.31 -20.57 -2.06
CA ARG A 102 -11.46 -19.73 -2.45
C ARG A 102 -11.10 -18.81 -3.61
N LEU A 103 -9.92 -18.16 -3.56
CA LEU A 103 -9.40 -17.32 -4.64
C LEU A 103 -9.12 -18.11 -5.93
N ALA A 104 -8.63 -19.35 -5.83
CA ALA A 104 -8.45 -20.22 -6.97
C ALA A 104 -9.79 -20.56 -7.65
N SER A 105 -10.81 -20.88 -6.86
CA SER A 105 -12.17 -21.11 -7.35
C SER A 105 -12.76 -19.86 -8.01
N LEU A 106 -12.54 -18.68 -7.40
CA LEU A 106 -12.97 -17.38 -7.91
C LEU A 106 -12.40 -17.11 -9.31
N LYS A 107 -11.09 -17.33 -9.47
CA LYS A 107 -10.39 -17.18 -10.74
C LYS A 107 -10.88 -18.20 -11.78
N GLY A 108 -11.11 -19.45 -11.37
CA GLY A 108 -11.66 -20.50 -12.23
C GLY A 108 -13.05 -20.18 -12.75
N GLY A 109 -13.86 -19.44 -11.98
CA GLY A 109 -15.17 -18.93 -12.39
C GLY A 109 -15.12 -17.73 -13.35
N GLY A 110 -13.94 -17.23 -13.71
CA GLY A 110 -13.78 -16.08 -14.60
C GLY A 110 -14.04 -14.74 -13.91
N GLU A 111 -14.11 -14.71 -12.58
CA GLU A 111 -14.36 -13.47 -11.85
C GLU A 111 -13.10 -12.61 -11.74
N GLY A 112 -13.32 -11.30 -11.65
CA GLY A 112 -12.26 -10.30 -11.61
C GLY A 112 -11.45 -10.36 -10.30
N ARG A 113 -10.25 -9.76 -10.34
CA ARG A 113 -9.38 -9.62 -9.17
C ARG A 113 -10.14 -8.94 -8.01
N PRO A 114 -10.17 -9.53 -6.81
CA PRO A 114 -10.82 -8.92 -5.66
C PRO A 114 -10.06 -7.67 -5.19
N LEU A 115 -10.79 -6.72 -4.59
CA LEU A 115 -10.24 -5.54 -3.95
C LEU A 115 -9.85 -5.86 -2.50
N LEU A 116 -8.67 -5.42 -2.07
CA LEU A 116 -8.23 -5.60 -0.70
C LEU A 116 -8.82 -4.49 0.19
N ALA A 117 -9.48 -4.87 1.28
CA ALA A 117 -10.16 -3.98 2.22
C ALA A 117 -9.72 -4.31 3.66
N PRO A 118 -8.57 -3.79 4.12
CA PRO A 118 -8.09 -4.06 5.46
C PRO A 118 -8.89 -3.28 6.53
N HIS A 119 -9.08 -3.91 7.69
CA HIS A 119 -9.54 -3.21 8.90
C HIS A 119 -8.40 -2.40 9.51
N GLU A 120 -8.71 -1.32 10.22
CA GLU A 120 -7.71 -0.44 10.86
C GLU A 120 -6.78 -1.19 11.84
N ASP A 121 -7.35 -2.11 12.62
CA ASP A 121 -6.61 -2.96 13.57
C ASP A 121 -6.07 -4.28 12.99
N SER A 122 -5.98 -4.42 11.66
CA SER A 122 -5.43 -5.63 11.05
C SER A 122 -3.93 -5.76 11.29
N LEU A 123 -3.44 -6.99 11.49
CA LEU A 123 -2.01 -7.23 11.56
C LEU A 123 -1.36 -7.04 10.18
N SER A 124 -0.21 -6.36 10.14
CA SER A 124 0.56 -6.16 8.91
C SER A 124 0.95 -7.48 8.22
N GLN A 125 1.18 -8.53 9.01
CA GLN A 125 1.49 -9.86 8.49
C GLN A 125 0.33 -10.46 7.69
N ASP A 126 -0.90 -10.33 8.19
CA ASP A 126 -2.10 -10.86 7.54
C ASP A 126 -2.43 -10.06 6.27
N LEU A 127 -2.23 -8.75 6.32
CA LEU A 127 -2.37 -7.89 5.14
C LEU A 127 -1.39 -8.28 4.02
N LEU A 128 -0.12 -8.53 4.35
CA LEU A 128 0.88 -8.97 3.39
C LEU A 128 0.56 -10.37 2.84
N ALA A 129 0.10 -11.29 3.70
CA ALA A 129 -0.33 -12.62 3.29
C ALA A 129 -1.51 -12.56 2.30
N ALA A 130 -2.52 -11.74 2.61
CA ALA A 130 -3.67 -11.49 1.73
C ALA A 130 -3.25 -10.88 0.38
N ALA A 131 -2.37 -9.88 0.40
CA ALA A 131 -1.86 -9.25 -0.83
C ALA A 131 -1.08 -10.25 -1.70
N ASN A 132 -0.24 -11.09 -1.08
CA ASN A 132 0.51 -12.12 -1.77
C ASN A 132 -0.41 -13.19 -2.39
N ALA A 133 -1.42 -13.65 -1.64
CA ALA A 133 -2.41 -14.61 -2.13
C ALA A 133 -3.17 -14.08 -3.36
N ILE A 134 -3.52 -12.79 -3.38
CA ILE A 134 -4.12 -12.15 -4.56
C ILE A 134 -3.13 -12.07 -5.73
N GLU A 135 -1.89 -11.63 -5.51
CA GLU A 135 -0.90 -11.50 -6.59
C GLU A 135 -0.53 -12.85 -7.22
N ASN A 136 -0.44 -13.92 -6.43
CA ASN A 136 -0.20 -15.27 -6.95
C ASN A 136 -1.29 -15.72 -7.93
N GLN A 137 -2.54 -15.32 -7.69
CA GLN A 137 -3.66 -15.68 -8.54
C GLN A 137 -3.90 -14.69 -9.69
N TRP A 138 -3.69 -13.40 -9.48
CA TRP A 138 -3.77 -12.38 -10.52
C TRP A 138 -2.45 -11.63 -10.65
N PRO A 139 -1.41 -12.28 -11.22
CA PRO A 139 -0.10 -11.67 -11.35
C PRO A 139 -0.24 -10.43 -12.22
N ARG A 140 0.02 -9.25 -11.65
CA ARG A 140 0.15 -8.03 -12.46
C ARG A 140 1.35 -8.19 -13.37
N ARG A 141 1.16 -7.96 -14.67
CA ARG A 141 2.27 -7.82 -15.63
C ARG A 141 3.07 -6.54 -15.32
N ARG A 142 3.79 -6.50 -14.20
CA ARG A 142 4.74 -5.44 -13.91
C ARG A 142 6.06 -5.82 -14.61
N ARG A 143 6.20 -5.40 -15.87
CA ARG A 143 7.50 -5.44 -16.55
C ARG A 143 8.36 -4.34 -15.95
N VAL A 144 9.20 -4.69 -14.98
CA VAL A 144 10.31 -3.82 -14.57
C VAL A 144 11.46 -4.16 -15.50
N ALA A 145 11.68 -3.36 -16.53
CA ALA A 145 12.92 -3.40 -17.28
C ALA A 145 13.99 -2.74 -16.40
N VAL A 146 14.87 -3.54 -15.81
CA VAL A 146 16.13 -3.03 -15.28
C VAL A 146 16.98 -2.73 -16.50
N ILE A 147 17.07 -1.45 -16.88
CA ILE A 147 18.06 -1.01 -17.84
C ILE A 147 19.36 -0.95 -17.03
N PRO A 148 20.32 -1.89 -17.23
CA PRO A 148 21.64 -1.69 -16.67
C PRO A 148 22.16 -0.37 -17.24
N LEU A 149 22.57 0.55 -16.36
CA LEU A 149 23.33 1.73 -16.74
C LEU A 149 24.57 1.20 -17.45
N ALA A 150 24.56 1.20 -18.78
CA ALA A 150 25.73 0.89 -19.58
C ALA A 150 26.79 1.89 -19.12
N ALA A 151 27.81 1.37 -18.44
CA ALA A 151 28.93 2.16 -17.99
C ALA A 151 29.50 2.86 -19.21
N GLU A 152 29.30 4.17 -19.24
CA GLU A 152 29.97 5.09 -20.14
C GLU A 152 31.46 5.07 -19.75
N VAL A 153 32.19 4.12 -20.33
CA VAL A 153 33.65 4.16 -20.38
C VAL A 153 34.00 4.76 -21.74
N ALA A 154 33.90 6.09 -21.79
CA ALA A 154 34.71 6.86 -22.69
C ALA A 154 36.17 6.75 -22.24
N ASN A 155 37.06 6.20 -23.06
CA ASN A 155 38.34 6.86 -23.34
C ASN A 155 39.16 6.19 -24.46
N ARG A 156 39.56 7.05 -25.40
CA ARG A 156 40.72 7.01 -26.31
C ARG A 156 40.70 6.10 -27.53
#